data_AF-A0A848N8A5-F1
#
_entry.id   AF-A0A848N8A5-F1
#
_cell.length_a   1.000
_cell.length_b   1.000
_cell.length_c   1.000
_cell.angle_alpha   90.00
_cell.angle_beta   90.00
_cell.angle_gamma   90.00
#
_symmetry.space_group_name_H-M   'P 1'
#
loop_
_entity.id
_entity.type
_entity.pdbx_description
1 polymer ?
#
loop_
_entity_poly.entity_id
_entity_poly.type
_entity_poly.pdbx_seq_one_letter_code
_entity_poly.pdbx_strand_id
1 'polypeptide(L)'
;MVLILLLFFGFKGFSQDTRAEYEGGNAVFAKKFMEMLYAYVDFQNYVLEGKVTYLINIDKTGKANRIDVLPKIKNGEMFVDDSQYALKKVKGKWKPATKDGVAIDSKYIMKVDFKSNTYDHD
;
A
#
# COMPACT_ATOMS: atom_id res chain seq x y z
N MET A 1 0.20 44.62 42.20
CA MET A 1 -0.66 43.49 41.79
C MET A 1 -1.15 43.78 40.38
N VAL A 2 -0.54 43.16 39.36
CA VAL A 2 -1.02 43.23 37.96
C VAL A 2 -1.07 41.79 37.47
N LEU A 3 -2.30 41.32 37.28
CA LEU A 3 -2.65 39.96 36.91
C LEU A 3 -2.47 39.82 35.39
N ILE A 4 -1.42 39.12 34.95
CA ILE A 4 -1.25 38.76 33.54
C ILE A 4 -2.17 37.56 33.26
N LEU A 5 -3.30 37.83 32.60
CA LEU A 5 -4.17 36.81 32.03
C LEU A 5 -3.44 36.11 30.87
N LEU A 6 -2.94 34.91 31.14
CA LEU A 6 -2.47 33.97 30.12
C LEU A 6 -3.66 33.54 29.25
N LEU A 7 -3.80 34.16 28.09
CA LEU A 7 -4.63 33.63 27.01
C LEU A 7 -3.95 32.39 26.44
N PHE A 8 -4.29 31.23 26.98
CA PHE A 8 -4.08 29.95 26.31
C PHE A 8 -5.01 29.90 25.09
N PHE A 9 -4.60 30.51 23.98
CA PHE A 9 -5.13 30.13 22.68
C PHE A 9 -4.65 28.71 22.40
N GLY A 10 -5.50 27.74 22.71
CA GLY A 10 -5.35 26.38 22.23
C GLY A 10 -5.40 26.41 20.71
N PHE A 11 -4.24 26.34 20.07
CA PHE A 11 -4.16 26.00 18.66
C PHE A 11 -4.79 24.60 18.52
N LYS A 12 -6.03 24.54 18.02
CA LYS A 12 -6.51 23.34 17.33
C LYS A 12 -5.60 23.20 16.12
N GLY A 13 -4.52 22.44 16.28
CA GLY A 13 -3.63 22.12 15.18
C GLY A 13 -4.47 21.53 14.05
N PHE A 14 -4.42 22.16 12.88
CA PHE A 14 -4.95 21.56 11.66
C PHE A 14 -4.29 20.20 11.51
N SER A 15 -5.08 19.16 11.64
CA SER A 15 -4.56 17.82 11.63
C SER A 15 -4.43 17.38 10.18
N GLN A 16 -3.19 17.20 9.72
CA GLN A 16 -2.88 17.02 8.31
C GLN A 16 -3.23 15.60 7.86
N ASP A 17 -3.99 15.49 6.77
CA ASP A 17 -4.23 14.22 6.10
C ASP A 17 -2.92 13.71 5.47
N THR A 18 -2.57 12.45 5.72
CA THR A 18 -1.38 11.82 5.13
C THR A 18 -1.74 10.52 4.44
N ARG A 19 -1.04 10.22 3.34
CA ARG A 19 -1.11 8.89 2.72
C ARG A 19 -0.35 7.88 3.55
N ALA A 20 -0.65 6.60 3.32
CA ALA A 20 0.16 5.52 3.85
C ALA A 20 1.55 5.55 3.18
N GLU A 21 2.59 5.27 3.95
CA GLU A 21 3.97 5.33 3.49
C GLU A 21 4.75 4.13 4.00
N TYR A 22 5.46 3.45 3.12
CA TYR A 22 6.32 2.34 3.50
C TYR A 22 7.65 2.83 4.06
N GLU A 23 8.26 2.07 4.97
CA GLU A 23 9.61 2.36 5.43
C GLU A 23 10.61 2.41 4.25
N GLY A 24 11.31 3.53 4.10
CA GLY A 24 12.20 3.76 2.96
C GLY A 24 11.48 4.15 1.66
N GLY A 25 10.16 4.36 1.69
CA GLY A 25 9.36 4.88 0.58
C GLY A 25 8.62 3.81 -0.22
N ASN A 26 7.56 4.24 -0.91
CA ASN A 26 6.67 3.36 -1.68
C ASN A 26 7.39 2.64 -2.84
N ALA A 27 8.42 3.26 -3.43
CA ALA A 27 9.26 2.61 -4.44
C ALA A 27 10.02 1.39 -3.89
N VAL A 28 10.46 1.44 -2.63
CA VAL A 28 11.13 0.31 -1.97
C VAL A 28 10.14 -0.82 -1.72
N PHE A 29 8.91 -0.49 -1.33
CA PHE A 29 7.84 -1.49 -1.24
C PHE A 29 7.57 -2.14 -2.59
N ALA A 30 7.35 -1.36 -3.64
CA ALA A 30 7.05 -1.85 -4.99
C ALA A 30 8.12 -2.84 -5.46
N LYS A 31 9.41 -2.46 -5.32
CA LYS A 31 10.54 -3.34 -5.64
C LYS A 31 10.50 -4.65 -4.83
N LYS A 32 10.41 -4.58 -3.50
CA LYS A 32 10.39 -5.77 -2.64
C LYS A 32 9.19 -6.67 -2.93
N PHE A 33 8.03 -6.08 -3.21
CA PHE A 33 6.83 -6.83 -3.55
C PHE A 33 7.00 -7.55 -4.88
N MET A 34 7.52 -6.90 -5.92
CA MET A 34 7.83 -7.55 -7.19
C MET A 34 8.87 -8.67 -7.04
N GLU A 35 9.91 -8.48 -6.22
CA GLU A 35 10.88 -9.54 -5.90
C GLU A 35 10.21 -10.77 -5.28
N MET A 36 9.30 -10.58 -4.32
CA MET A 36 8.54 -11.69 -3.73
C MET A 36 7.55 -12.30 -4.72
N LEU A 37 6.97 -11.50 -5.60
CA LEU A 37 6.05 -11.97 -6.62
C LEU A 37 6.76 -12.91 -7.60
N TYR A 38 7.94 -12.53 -8.12
CA TYR A 38 8.76 -13.41 -8.97
C TYR A 38 9.31 -14.65 -8.26
N ALA A 39 9.49 -14.59 -6.93
CA ALA A 39 9.97 -15.73 -6.16
C ALA A 39 8.88 -16.77 -5.84
N TYR A 40 7.63 -16.37 -5.75
CA TYR A 40 6.55 -17.23 -5.22
C TYR A 40 5.38 -17.45 -6.18
N VAL A 41 5.29 -16.70 -7.28
CA VAL A 41 4.26 -16.90 -8.31
C VAL A 41 4.88 -17.59 -9.51
N ASP A 42 4.31 -18.73 -9.90
CA ASP A 42 4.66 -19.38 -11.17
C ASP A 42 3.89 -18.72 -12.32
N PHE A 43 4.51 -17.69 -12.90
CA PHE A 43 3.94 -16.92 -14.01
C PHE A 43 3.66 -17.75 -15.28
N GLN A 44 4.24 -18.96 -15.42
CA GLN A 44 3.94 -19.82 -16.58
C GLN A 44 2.52 -20.37 -16.55
N ASN A 45 1.89 -20.42 -15.37
CA ASN A 45 0.53 -20.91 -15.19
C ASN A 45 -0.55 -19.84 -15.45
N TYR A 46 -0.14 -18.60 -15.75
CA TYR A 46 -1.06 -17.46 -15.88
C TYR A 46 -0.85 -16.70 -17.18
N VAL A 47 -1.95 -16.37 -17.86
CA VAL A 47 -1.93 -15.51 -19.04
C VAL A 47 -2.14 -14.06 -18.60
N LEU A 48 -1.05 -13.33 -18.38
CA LEU A 48 -1.07 -11.91 -18.03
C LEU A 48 -0.98 -11.07 -19.31
N GLU A 49 -2.13 -10.66 -19.85
CA GLU A 49 -2.20 -9.97 -21.16
C GLU A 49 -1.84 -8.47 -21.12
N GLY A 50 -1.07 -8.01 -20.13
CA GLY A 50 -0.58 -6.63 -20.06
C GLY A 50 -0.63 -6.02 -18.66
N LYS A 51 -1.39 -4.93 -18.54
CA LYS A 51 -1.43 -4.11 -17.33
C LYS A 51 -2.28 -4.74 -16.24
N VAL A 52 -1.68 -4.94 -15.09
CA VAL A 52 -2.31 -5.43 -13.86
C VAL A 52 -2.23 -4.33 -12.81
N THR A 53 -3.34 -4.08 -12.11
CA THR A 53 -3.38 -3.15 -10.98
C THR A 53 -3.58 -3.94 -9.70
N TYR A 54 -2.63 -3.80 -8.78
CA TYR A 54 -2.73 -4.29 -7.42
C TYR A 54 -3.31 -3.20 -6.53
N LEU A 55 -4.36 -3.57 -5.78
CA LEU A 55 -4.99 -2.73 -4.77
C LEU A 55 -4.67 -3.34 -3.41
N ILE A 56 -3.75 -2.74 -2.67
CA ILE A 56 -3.27 -3.30 -1.41
C ILE A 56 -3.87 -2.50 -0.26
N ASN A 57 -4.64 -3.17 0.59
CA ASN A 57 -5.21 -2.55 1.78
C ASN A 57 -4.14 -2.41 2.87
N ILE A 58 -3.91 -1.18 3.31
CA ILE A 58 -3.11 -0.84 4.48
C ILE A 58 -4.09 -0.43 5.57
N ASP A 59 -4.20 -1.23 6.62
CA ASP A 59 -5.10 -0.90 7.73
C ASP A 59 -4.55 0.22 8.63
N LYS A 60 -5.40 0.72 9.52
CA LYS A 60 -5.05 1.76 10.52
C LYS A 60 -3.88 1.40 11.44
N THR A 61 -3.42 0.15 11.47
CA THR A 61 -2.23 -0.28 12.24
C THR A 61 -0.95 -0.29 11.41
N GLY A 62 -1.03 0.00 10.11
CA GLY A 62 0.09 -0.08 9.18
C GLY A 62 0.36 -1.50 8.67
N LYS A 63 -0.64 -2.39 8.69
CA LYS A 63 -0.49 -3.74 8.14
C LYS A 63 -1.09 -3.82 6.73
N ALA A 64 -0.27 -4.27 5.78
CA ALA A 64 -0.74 -4.69 4.45
C ALA A 64 -1.41 -6.06 4.56
N ASN A 65 -2.74 -6.14 4.45
CA ASN A 65 -3.49 -7.32 4.87
C ASN A 65 -4.36 -7.98 3.78
N ARG A 66 -4.69 -7.25 2.71
CA ARG A 66 -5.50 -7.74 1.58
C ARG A 66 -4.97 -7.18 0.27
N ILE A 67 -4.97 -7.99 -0.78
CA ILE A 67 -4.68 -7.58 -2.14
C ILE A 67 -5.87 -7.92 -3.05
N ASP A 68 -6.30 -6.95 -3.85
CA ASP A 68 -7.20 -7.18 -4.99
C ASP A 68 -6.40 -6.96 -6.28
N VAL A 69 -6.74 -7.71 -7.33
CA VAL A 69 -6.06 -7.63 -8.64
C VAL A 69 -7.07 -7.26 -9.72
N LEU A 70 -6.73 -6.26 -10.53
CA LEU A 70 -7.54 -5.80 -11.66
C LEU A 70 -6.74 -5.83 -12.99
N PRO A 71 -7.36 -6.16 -14.13
CA PRO A 71 -8.73 -6.66 -14.25
C PRO A 71 -8.88 -8.06 -13.62
N LYS A 72 -10.12 -8.52 -13.41
CA LYS A 72 -10.35 -9.91 -13.02
C LYS A 72 -9.80 -10.82 -14.12
N ILE A 73 -8.82 -11.63 -13.78
CA ILE A 73 -8.23 -12.62 -14.69
C ILE A 73 -9.11 -13.86 -14.66
N LYS A 74 -9.47 -14.40 -15.84
CA LYS A 74 -10.23 -15.65 -15.93
C LYS A 74 -9.44 -16.78 -15.28
N ASN A 75 -10.05 -17.52 -14.35
CA ASN A 75 -9.38 -18.52 -13.51
C ASN A 75 -8.20 -17.96 -12.68
N GLY A 76 -8.17 -16.64 -12.43
CA GLY A 76 -7.08 -15.96 -11.76
C GLY A 76 -7.16 -15.91 -10.24
N GLU A 77 -8.06 -16.67 -9.60
CA GLU A 77 -8.17 -16.71 -8.14
C GLU A 77 -6.85 -17.18 -7.51
N MET A 78 -6.22 -18.21 -8.09
CA MET A 78 -4.90 -18.71 -7.65
C MET A 78 -3.81 -17.64 -7.79
N PHE A 79 -3.85 -16.82 -8.85
CA PHE A 79 -2.92 -15.70 -9.01
C PHE A 79 -3.08 -14.63 -7.91
N VAL A 80 -4.33 -14.35 -7.49
CA VAL A 80 -4.60 -13.44 -6.37
C VAL A 80 -4.07 -14.01 -5.07
N ASP A 81 -4.28 -15.30 -4.81
CA ASP A 81 -3.80 -15.99 -3.62
C ASP A 81 -2.26 -16.05 -3.55
N ASP A 82 -1.60 -16.36 -4.67
CA ASP A 82 -0.14 -16.37 -4.77
C ASP A 82 0.42 -14.94 -4.58
N SER A 83 -0.25 -13.93 -5.16
CA SER A 83 0.10 -12.51 -4.93
C SER A 83 -0.09 -12.10 -3.47
N GLN A 84 -1.16 -12.58 -2.82
CA GLN A 84 -1.43 -12.36 -1.40
C GLN A 84 -0.38 -13.04 -0.51
N TYR A 85 0.12 -14.20 -0.92
CA TYR A 85 1.21 -14.90 -0.26
C TYR A 85 2.53 -14.14 -0.43
N ALA A 86 2.87 -13.69 -1.64
CA ALA A 86 4.04 -12.84 -1.90
C ALA A 86 4.02 -11.56 -1.05
N LEU A 87 2.87 -10.89 -0.93
CA LEU A 87 2.69 -9.72 -0.07
C LEU A 87 3.09 -9.99 1.39
N LYS A 88 2.70 -11.16 1.92
CA LYS A 88 3.04 -11.56 3.31
C LYS A 88 4.53 -11.81 3.52
N LYS A 89 5.31 -12.00 2.45
CA LYS A 89 6.77 -12.22 2.51
C LYS A 89 7.56 -10.92 2.45
N VAL A 90 6.93 -9.81 2.05
CA VAL A 90 7.56 -8.49 2.05
C VAL A 90 7.87 -8.07 3.48
N LYS A 91 9.15 -7.83 3.76
CA LYS A 91 9.62 -7.39 5.09
C LYS A 91 9.72 -5.88 5.17
N GLY A 92 9.02 -5.32 6.14
CA GLY A 92 9.08 -3.93 6.58
C GLY A 92 7.74 -3.46 7.14
N LYS A 93 7.67 -2.19 7.52
CA LYS A 93 6.47 -1.58 8.12
C LYS A 93 5.90 -0.48 7.24
N TRP A 94 4.57 -0.36 7.27
CA TRP A 94 3.88 0.82 6.78
C TRP A 94 3.55 1.75 7.92
N LYS A 95 3.67 3.05 7.67
CA LYS A 95 2.93 4.07 8.40
C LYS A 95 1.52 4.15 7.79
N PRO A 96 0.45 4.02 8.57
CA PRO A 96 -0.92 4.12 8.04
C PRO A 96 -1.21 5.54 7.56
N ALA A 97 -2.20 5.66 6.67
CA ALA A 97 -2.77 6.95 6.33
C ALA A 97 -3.45 7.58 7.55
N THR A 98 -3.43 8.90 7.65
CA THR A 98 -4.19 9.63 8.67
C THR A 98 -5.19 10.55 8.03
N LYS A 99 -6.37 10.66 8.65
CA LYS A 99 -7.37 11.68 8.37
C LYS A 99 -7.68 12.43 9.65
N ASP A 100 -7.57 13.74 9.63
CA ASP A 100 -7.67 14.57 10.82
C ASP A 100 -6.76 14.04 11.97
N GLY A 101 -5.60 13.44 11.61
CA GLY A 101 -4.60 12.89 12.56
C GLY A 101 -5.00 11.56 13.20
N VAL A 102 -6.14 11.01 12.81
CA VAL A 102 -6.57 9.67 13.19
C VAL A 102 -6.14 8.69 12.10
N ALA A 103 -5.50 7.60 12.49
CA ALA A 103 -5.13 6.55 11.54
C ALA A 103 -6.37 5.88 10.94
N ILE A 104 -6.38 5.72 9.62
CA ILE A 104 -7.49 5.14 8.85
C ILE A 104 -7.00 4.00 7.96
N ASP A 105 -7.94 3.15 7.55
CA ASP A 105 -7.69 2.20 6.48
C ASP A 105 -7.54 2.94 5.14
N SER A 106 -6.62 2.45 4.30
CA SER A 106 -6.31 3.06 3.02
C SER A 106 -5.91 2.02 1.98
N LYS A 107 -5.91 2.41 0.70
CA LYS A 107 -5.43 1.57 -0.40
C LYS A 107 -4.16 2.15 -1.00
N TYR A 108 -3.13 1.33 -1.09
CA TYR A 108 -1.98 1.56 -1.95
C TYR A 108 -2.26 0.95 -3.33
N ILE A 109 -2.01 1.71 -4.39
CA ILE A 109 -2.30 1.33 -5.77
C ILE A 109 -0.98 1.18 -6.52
N MET A 110 -0.76 0.00 -7.09
CA MET A 110 0.43 -0.28 -7.89
C MET A 110 0.01 -0.84 -9.25
N LYS A 111 0.50 -0.24 -10.32
CA LYS A 111 0.21 -0.62 -11.71
C LYS A 111 1.45 -1.29 -12.28
N VAL A 112 1.32 -2.52 -12.77
CA VAL A 112 2.41 -3.31 -13.35
C VAL A 112 2.07 -3.62 -14.79
N ASP A 113 2.98 -3.34 -15.70
CA ASP A 113 2.90 -3.81 -17.08
C ASP A 113 3.83 -5.01 -17.27
N PHE A 114 3.25 -6.20 -17.23
CA PHE A 114 4.00 -7.45 -17.36
C PHE A 114 4.58 -7.68 -18.77
N LYS A 115 4.15 -6.92 -19.80
CA LYS A 115 4.75 -7.00 -21.14
C LYS A 115 6.07 -6.25 -21.23
N SER A 116 6.16 -5.09 -20.57
CA SER A 116 7.37 -4.25 -20.57
C SER A 116 8.25 -4.42 -19.33
N ASN A 117 7.80 -5.22 -18.35
CA ASN A 117 8.44 -5.37 -17.04
C ASN A 117 8.63 -4.02 -16.30
N THR A 118 7.69 -3.08 -16.52
CA THR A 118 7.70 -1.78 -15.86
C THR A 118 6.57 -1.70 -14.83
N TYR A 119 6.76 -0.95 -13.75
CA TYR A 119 5.74 -0.73 -12.73
C TYR A 119 5.76 0.71 -12.22
N ASP A 120 4.56 1.24 -11.97
CA ASP A 120 4.28 2.60 -11.51
C ASP A 120 3.44 2.54 -10.21
N HIS A 121 3.59 3.54 -9.34
CA HIS A 121 2.97 3.55 -8.01
C HIS A 121 2.47 4.92 -7.56
N ASP A 122 1.27 4.95 -6.98
CA ASP A 122 0.57 6.18 -6.56
C ASP A 122 0.83 6.56 -5.07
#